data_AF-A0A7X3Q4F0-F1
#
_entry.id   AF-A0A7X3Q4F0-F1
#
_cell.length_a   1.000
_cell.length_b   1.000
_cell.length_c   1.000
_cell.angle_alpha   90.00
_cell.angle_beta   90.00
_cell.angle_gamma   90.00
#
_symmetry.space_group_name_H-M   'P 1'
#
loop_
_entity.id
_entity.type
_entity.pdbx_description
1 polymer ?
#
loop_
_entity_poly.entity_id
_entity_poly.type
_entity_poly.pdbx_seq_one_letter_code
_entity_poly.pdbx_strand_id
1 'polypeptide(L)'
;MGRSRPLVTFDMDGVLCRNPLGINPGGVSSDATSPPRLPRPTWPIERWLYFRRKPMPGAVEGFHAIAERFECAVVSARGEGSRPLTEDW
;
A
#
# COMPACT_ATOMS: atom_id res chain seq x y z
N MET A 1 3.48 12.62 32.28
CA MET A 1 2.99 11.93 31.06
C MET A 1 3.87 12.37 29.90
N GLY A 2 4.76 11.50 29.41
CA GLY A 2 5.58 11.83 28.24
C GLY A 2 4.68 12.05 27.02
N ARG A 3 4.94 13.09 26.22
CA ARG A 3 4.20 13.30 24.97
C ARG A 3 4.47 12.10 24.06
N SER A 4 3.40 11.41 23.65
CA SER A 4 3.48 10.43 22.57
C SER A 4 4.03 11.11 21.31
N ARG A 5 4.87 10.39 20.57
CA ARG A 5 5.37 10.87 19.28
C ARG A 5 4.15 11.01 18.34
N PRO A 6 4.12 12.02 17.44
CA PRO A 6 3.00 12.15 16.52
C PRO A 6 2.95 10.93 15.59
N LEU A 7 1.74 10.46 15.27
CA LEU A 7 1.50 9.33 14.37
C LEU A 7 1.52 9.79 12.90
N VAL A 8 2.26 9.07 12.07
CA VAL A 8 2.26 9.19 10.61
C VAL A 8 1.84 7.85 10.02
N THR A 9 0.82 7.87 9.16
CA THR A 9 0.39 6.70 8.41
C THR A 9 0.91 6.77 6.99
N PHE A 10 1.35 5.62 6.48
CA PHE A 10 1.79 5.46 5.10
C PHE A 10 0.85 4.51 4.40
N ASP A 11 0.32 4.90 3.25
CA ASP A 11 -0.23 3.92 2.32
C ASP A 11 0.89 3.01 1.82
N MET A 12 0.56 1.77 1.48
CA MET A 12 1.54 0.81 1.01
C MET A 12 1.75 0.94 -0.50
N ASP A 13 0.71 0.70 -1.31
CA ASP A 13 0.83 0.57 -2.76
C ASP A 13 0.82 1.92 -3.48
N GLY A 14 1.94 2.29 -4.11
CA GLY A 14 2.11 3.57 -4.79
C GLY A 14 2.80 4.63 -3.94
N VAL A 15 2.97 4.39 -2.63
CA VAL A 15 3.76 5.22 -1.73
C VAL A 15 5.05 4.49 -1.31
N LEU A 16 4.94 3.35 -0.63
CA LEU A 16 6.11 2.57 -0.18
C LEU A 16 6.49 1.46 -1.18
N CYS A 17 5.48 0.83 -1.80
CA CYS A 17 5.61 -0.23 -2.78
C CYS A 17 5.48 0.30 -4.22
N ARG A 18 6.44 -0.03 -5.09
CA ARG A 18 6.33 0.19 -6.52
C ARG A 18 5.51 -0.92 -7.18
N ASN A 19 4.46 -0.53 -7.89
CA ASN A 19 3.75 -1.44 -8.78
C ASN A 19 4.60 -1.74 -10.03
N PRO A 20 4.92 -3.01 -10.33
CA PRO A 20 5.80 -3.36 -11.46
C PRO A 20 5.21 -2.95 -12.82
N LEU A 21 3.89 -2.87 -12.95
CA LEU A 21 3.21 -2.50 -14.20
C LEU A 21 2.59 -1.09 -14.17
N GLY A 22 2.69 -0.36 -13.05
CA GLY A 22 1.99 0.92 -12.87
C GLY A 22 0.45 0.81 -12.85
N ILE A 23 -0.12 -0.39 -12.93
CA ILE A 23 -1.56 -0.64 -12.98
C ILE A 23 -2.08 -0.80 -11.55
N ASN A 24 -2.71 0.22 -10.95
CA ASN A 24 -3.38 0.05 -9.67
C ASN A 24 -4.65 -0.83 -9.85
N PRO A 25 -4.71 -2.08 -9.35
CA PRO A 25 -5.90 -2.91 -9.43
C PRO A 25 -6.94 -2.32 -8.47
N GLY A 26 -7.68 -1.32 -8.94
CA GLY A 26 -8.54 -0.49 -8.09
C GLY A 26 -8.56 0.98 -8.51
N GLY A 27 -7.76 1.38 -9.52
CA GLY A 27 -7.75 2.73 -10.06
C GLY A 27 -9.16 3.22 -10.40
N VAL A 28 -9.63 4.19 -9.61
CA VAL A 28 -10.83 4.96 -9.89
C VAL A 28 -10.57 5.77 -11.15
N SER A 29 -11.39 5.56 -12.18
CA SER A 29 -11.64 6.65 -13.12
C SER A 29 -12.31 7.74 -12.29
N SER A 30 -11.80 8.97 -12.35
CA SER A 30 -12.43 10.14 -11.75
C SER A 30 -13.75 10.55 -12.45
N ASP A 31 -14.22 9.78 -13.42
CA ASP A 31 -15.55 9.96 -14.03
C ASP A 31 -16.65 9.50 -13.08
N ALA A 32 -17.32 10.49 -12.47
CA ALA A 32 -18.54 10.33 -11.67
C ALA A 32 -19.73 9.69 -12.44
N THR A 33 -19.58 9.46 -13.74
CA THR A 33 -20.59 8.84 -14.64
C THR A 33 -20.32 7.36 -14.94
N SER A 34 -19.20 6.80 -14.47
CA SER A 34 -18.92 5.38 -14.69
C SER A 34 -19.80 4.49 -13.80
N PRO A 35 -20.49 3.46 -14.34
CA PRO A 35 -21.28 2.55 -13.52
C PRO A 35 -20.38 1.84 -12.50
N PRO A 36 -20.89 1.51 -11.29
CA PRO A 36 -20.13 0.76 -10.30
C PRO A 36 -19.62 -0.53 -10.96
N ARG A 37 -18.29 -0.65 -11.08
CA ARG A 37 -17.69 -1.82 -11.70
C ARG A 37 -18.00 -3.03 -10.84
N LEU A 38 -18.53 -4.09 -11.47
CA LEU A 38 -18.73 -5.39 -10.84
C LEU A 38 -17.44 -5.82 -10.11
N PRO A 39 -17.53 -6.42 -8.91
CA PRO A 39 -16.36 -6.91 -8.19
C PRO A 39 -15.60 -7.86 -9.11
N ARG A 40 -14.38 -7.48 -9.51
CA ARG A 40 -13.57 -8.32 -10.39
C ARG A 40 -13.17 -9.56 -9.58
N PRO A 41 -13.39 -10.79 -10.08
CA PRO A 41 -13.00 -12.03 -9.41
C PRO A 41 -11.47 -12.27 -9.42
N THR A 42 -10.65 -11.22 -9.46
CA THR A 42 -9.19 -11.28 -9.51
C THR A 42 -8.54 -11.46 -8.14
N TRP A 43 -9.32 -11.51 -7.06
CA TRP A 43 -8.86 -11.73 -5.68
C TRP A 43 -7.94 -12.96 -5.51
N PRO A 44 -8.18 -14.11 -6.18
CA PRO A 44 -7.25 -15.25 -6.10
C PRO A 44 -5.88 -14.98 -6.75
N ILE A 45 -5.81 -14.09 -7.74
CA ILE A 45 -4.59 -13.70 -8.45
C ILE A 45 -3.94 -12.47 -7.79
N GLU A 46 -4.66 -11.78 -6.91
CA GLU A 46 -4.20 -10.58 -6.20
C GLU A 46 -2.88 -10.83 -5.45
N ARG A 47 -2.77 -12.00 -4.81
CA ARG A 47 -1.54 -12.46 -4.17
C ARG A 47 -0.35 -12.49 -5.14
N TRP A 48 -0.58 -12.87 -6.40
CA TRP A 48 0.42 -12.84 -7.47
C TRP A 48 0.75 -11.42 -7.95
N LEU A 49 -0.21 -10.49 -7.89
CA LEU A 49 0.01 -9.07 -8.25
C LEU A 49 0.91 -8.32 -7.24
N TYR A 50 1.00 -8.82 -6.01
CA TYR A 50 1.83 -8.24 -4.94
C TYR A 50 3.13 -9.01 -4.69
N PHE A 51 3.22 -10.25 -5.15
CA PHE A 51 4.43 -11.06 -5.00
C PHE A 51 5.63 -10.35 -5.65
N ARG A 52 6.69 -10.12 -4.85
CA ARG A 52 7.96 -9.46 -5.25
C ARG A 52 7.83 -7.97 -5.65
N ARG A 53 6.87 -7.23 -5.09
CA ARG A 53 6.86 -5.76 -5.16
C ARG A 53 8.19 -5.20 -4.65
N LYS A 54 8.75 -4.22 -5.37
CA LYS A 54 9.98 -3.54 -4.97
C LYS A 54 9.63 -2.25 -4.22
N PRO A 55 10.48 -1.78 -3.28
CA PRO A 55 10.31 -0.46 -2.71
C PRO A 55 10.30 0.64 -3.78
N MET A 56 9.56 1.71 -3.50
CA MET A 56 9.71 2.97 -4.24
C MET A 56 11.13 3.53 -4.02
N PRO A 57 11.73 4.21 -5.01
CA PRO A 57 13.05 4.80 -4.83
C PRO A 57 13.08 5.77 -3.64
N GLY A 58 14.04 5.57 -2.72
CA GLY A 58 14.17 6.39 -1.51
C GLY A 58 13.15 6.09 -0.41
N ALA A 59 12.21 5.16 -0.60
CA ALA A 59 11.15 4.90 0.37
C ALA A 59 11.67 4.27 1.66
N VAL A 60 12.67 3.39 1.57
CA VAL A 60 13.27 2.74 2.75
C VAL A 60 14.01 3.78 3.58
N GLU A 61 14.87 4.57 2.96
CA GLU A 61 15.66 5.61 3.60
C GLU A 61 14.75 6.70 4.20
N GLY A 62 13.75 7.13 3.44
CA GLY A 62 12.77 8.13 3.89
C GLY A 62 11.92 7.63 5.05
N PHE A 63 11.46 6.38 5.00
CA PHE A 63 10.69 5.78 6.09
C PHE A 63 11.52 5.74 7.38
N HIS A 64 12.77 5.27 7.31
CA HIS A 64 13.66 5.26 8.47
C HIS A 64 13.89 6.66 9.05
N ALA A 65 14.15 7.66 8.19
CA ALA A 65 14.35 9.03 8.65
C ALA A 65 13.11 9.63 9.34
N ILE A 66 11.89 9.31 8.87
CA ILE A 66 10.63 9.74 9.51
C ILE A 66 10.43 8.98 10.83
N ALA A 67 10.75 7.69 10.86
CA ALA A 67 10.65 6.83 12.04
C ALA A 67 11.64 7.20 13.17
N GLU A 68 12.56 8.14 12.97
CA GLU A 68 13.35 8.74 14.06
C GLU A 68 12.54 9.74 14.90
N ARG A 69 11.53 10.39 14.32
CA ARG A 69 10.76 11.47 14.96
C ARG A 69 9.28 11.14 15.19
N PHE A 70 8.70 10.27 14.36
CA PHE A 70 7.27 9.94 14.37
C PHE A 70 7.00 8.47 14.73
N GLU A 71 5.85 8.18 15.32
CA GLU A 71 5.32 6.82 15.32
C GLU A 71 4.79 6.53 13.92
N CYS A 72 5.18 5.42 13.31
CA CYS A 72 4.85 5.13 11.91
C CYS A 72 3.96 3.89 11.83
N ALA A 73 2.86 3.98 11.09
CA ALA A 73 1.98 2.85 10.79
C ALA A 73 1.79 2.70 9.29
N VAL A 74 1.92 1.48 8.78
CA VAL A 74 1.63 1.17 7.37
C VAL A 74 0.18 0.72 7.25
N VAL A 75 -0.55 1.32 6.32
CA VAL A 75 -1.93 1.01 6.01
C VAL A 75 -2.00 0.47 4.59
N SER A 76 -2.80 -0.57 4.38
CA SER A 76 -2.94 -1.22 3.09
C SER A 76 -4.41 -1.51 2.78
N ALA A 77 -4.80 -1.32 1.53
CA ALA A 77 -6.11 -1.73 1.01
C ALA A 77 -6.11 -3.16 0.43
N ARG A 78 -4.99 -3.89 0.53
CA ARG A 78 -4.89 -5.28 0.06
C ARG A 78 -5.86 -6.18 0.84
N GLY A 79 -6.43 -7.17 0.17
CA GLY A 79 -7.30 -8.15 0.82
C GLY A 79 -6.59 -9.02 1.87
N GLU A 80 -7.32 -9.55 2.85
CA GLU A 80 -6.79 -10.40 3.94
C GLU A 80 -6.00 -11.60 3.43
N GLY A 81 -6.37 -12.17 2.27
CA GLY A 81 -5.61 -13.27 1.65
C GLY A 81 -4.17 -12.92 1.25
N SER A 82 -3.85 -11.63 1.14
CA SER A 82 -2.51 -11.11 0.86
C SER A 82 -1.76 -10.67 2.12
N ARG A 83 -2.38 -10.70 3.30
CA ARG A 83 -1.78 -10.26 4.56
C ARG A 83 -0.41 -10.88 4.84
N PRO A 84 -0.18 -12.20 4.69
CA PRO A 84 1.14 -12.77 4.93
C PRO A 84 2.23 -12.18 4.02
N LEU A 85 1.90 -11.89 2.75
CA LEU A 85 2.84 -11.25 1.83
C LEU A 85 3.04 -9.76 2.12
N THR A 86 2.05 -9.12 2.72
CA THR A 86 2.12 -7.71 3.12
C THR A 86 2.95 -7.53 4.38
N GLU A 87 2.86 -8.46 5.34
CA GLU A 87 3.65 -8.44 6.58
C GLU A 87 5.10 -8.92 6.35
N ASP A 88 5.33 -9.86 5.42
CA ASP A 88 6.68 -10.30 5.03
C ASP A 88 7.46 -9.23 4.23
N TRP A 89 6.76 -8.30 3.59
CA TRP A 89 7.35 -7.24 2.76
C TRP A 89 7.87 -6.09 3.62
#